data_AF-A0A850KI20-F1
#
_entry.id   AF-A0A850KI20-F1
#
_cell.length_a   1.000
_cell.length_b   1.000
_cell.length_c   1.000
_cell.angle_alpha   90.00
_cell.angle_beta   90.00
_cell.angle_gamma   90.00
#
_symmetry.space_group_name_H-M   'P 1'
#
loop_
_entity.id
_entity.type
_entity.pdbx_description
1 polymer ?
#
loop_
_entity_poly.entity_id
_entity_poly.type
_entity_poly.pdbx_seq_one_letter_code
_entity_poly.pdbx_strand_id
1 'polypeptide(L)'
;AAVARAIVMDPKLLFFDEPSAGLDPVVAAQLDELILRLRDAMGMSIVVVTHELDSAFRIADRITMLDRGNILMIGTPEEMKTSDNKRIQNLLNRRIEEEELDADAYLRRLTGEDLHP
;
A
#
# COMPACT_ATOMS: atom_id res chain seq x y z
N ALA A 1 -13.19 -11.14 14.22
CA ALA A 1 -14.57 -11.45 13.76
C ALA A 1 -14.76 -11.27 12.25
N ALA A 2 -14.21 -10.22 11.61
CA ALA A 2 -14.41 -9.96 10.19
C ALA A 2 -13.83 -11.04 9.25
N VAL A 3 -12.58 -11.48 9.48
CA VAL A 3 -11.92 -12.52 8.65
C VAL A 3 -12.70 -13.83 8.63
N ALA A 4 -13.11 -14.32 9.79
CA ALA A 4 -13.89 -15.56 9.92
C ALA A 4 -15.21 -15.52 9.13
N ARG A 5 -15.92 -14.37 9.12
CA ARG A 5 -17.12 -14.21 8.30
C ARG A 5 -16.80 -14.15 6.81
N ALA A 6 -15.68 -13.57 6.43
CA ALA A 6 -15.31 -13.43 5.03
C ALA A 6 -14.98 -14.79 4.40
N ILE A 7 -14.38 -15.71 5.16
CA ILE A 7 -13.98 -17.04 4.68
C ILE A 7 -15.10 -18.10 4.72
N VAL A 8 -16.20 -17.87 5.45
CA VAL A 8 -17.24 -18.90 5.68
C VAL A 8 -17.90 -19.44 4.41
N MET A 9 -17.84 -18.67 3.31
CA MET A 9 -18.43 -19.02 2.02
C MET A 9 -17.42 -19.67 1.05
N ASP A 10 -16.25 -20.08 1.54
CA ASP A 10 -15.13 -20.59 0.73
C ASP A 10 -14.87 -19.72 -0.53
N PRO A 11 -14.63 -18.40 -0.35
CA PRO A 11 -14.50 -17.50 -1.47
C PRO A 11 -13.24 -17.81 -2.28
N LYS A 12 -13.32 -17.61 -3.60
CA LYS A 12 -12.15 -17.71 -4.49
C LYS A 12 -11.25 -16.48 -4.44
N LEU A 13 -11.78 -15.36 -3.96
CA LEU A 13 -11.10 -14.06 -3.91
C LEU A 13 -11.45 -13.35 -2.59
N LEU A 14 -10.43 -12.86 -1.88
CA LEU A 14 -10.59 -12.10 -0.66
C LEU A 14 -9.84 -10.77 -0.73
N PHE A 15 -10.51 -9.70 -0.30
CA PHE A 15 -9.96 -8.36 -0.20
C PHE A 15 -9.70 -8.01 1.25
N PHE A 16 -8.50 -7.51 1.53
CA PHE A 16 -8.14 -6.88 2.79
C PHE A 16 -7.82 -5.42 2.54
N ASP A 17 -8.50 -4.54 3.28
CA ASP A 17 -8.22 -3.12 3.30
C ASP A 17 -7.60 -2.78 4.66
N GLU A 18 -6.31 -2.45 4.65
CA GLU A 18 -5.50 -2.15 5.84
C GLU A 18 -5.69 -3.15 6.99
N PRO A 19 -5.42 -4.45 6.78
CA PRO A 19 -5.78 -5.50 7.74
C PRO A 19 -4.98 -5.43 9.06
N SER A 20 -3.77 -4.88 9.02
CA SER A 20 -2.88 -4.71 10.18
C SER A 20 -3.11 -3.40 10.93
N ALA A 21 -4.00 -2.52 10.47
CA ALA A 21 -4.19 -1.21 11.07
C ALA A 21 -4.66 -1.31 12.54
N GLY A 22 -3.92 -0.64 13.42
CA GLY A 22 -4.20 -0.62 14.86
C GLY A 22 -3.81 -1.89 15.61
N LEU A 23 -3.14 -2.84 14.96
CA LEU A 23 -2.55 -4.01 15.62
C LEU A 23 -1.12 -3.70 16.07
N ASP A 24 -0.66 -4.37 17.13
CA ASP A 24 0.76 -4.36 17.45
C ASP A 24 1.57 -5.14 16.39
N PRO A 25 2.87 -4.86 16.23
CA PRO A 25 3.69 -5.49 15.19
C PRO A 25 3.73 -7.02 15.23
N VAL A 26 3.59 -7.62 16.42
CA VAL A 26 3.60 -9.09 16.57
C VAL A 26 2.29 -9.67 16.06
N VAL A 27 1.16 -9.05 16.40
CA VAL A 27 -0.16 -9.48 15.92
C VAL A 27 -0.33 -9.22 14.43
N ALA A 28 0.22 -8.13 13.89
CA ALA A 28 0.28 -7.88 12.45
C ALA A 28 1.01 -9.02 11.71
N ALA A 29 2.17 -9.43 12.22
CA ALA A 29 2.92 -10.56 11.65
C ALA A 29 2.16 -11.90 11.74
N GLN A 30 1.38 -12.12 12.80
CA GLN A 30 0.50 -13.29 12.91
C GLN A 30 -0.64 -13.25 11.89
N LEU A 31 -1.18 -12.07 11.61
CA LEU A 31 -2.21 -11.88 10.59
C LEU A 31 -1.65 -12.16 9.19
N ASP A 32 -0.44 -11.71 8.89
CA ASP A 32 0.24 -12.02 7.63
C ASP A 32 0.41 -13.54 7.43
N GLU A 33 0.81 -14.27 8.48
CA GLU A 33 0.86 -15.73 8.42
C GLU A 33 -0.52 -16.37 8.22
N LEU A 34 -1.56 -15.83 8.86
CA LEU A 34 -2.91 -16.31 8.67
C LEU A 34 -3.36 -16.12 7.22
N ILE A 35 -3.08 -14.97 6.61
CA ILE A 35 -3.39 -14.67 5.21
C ILE A 35 -2.75 -15.71 4.28
N LEU A 36 -1.45 -15.98 4.47
CA LEU A 36 -0.72 -16.98 3.68
C LEU A 36 -1.30 -18.39 3.86
N ARG A 37 -1.61 -18.79 5.09
CA ARG A 37 -2.24 -20.11 5.36
C ARG A 37 -3.60 -20.24 4.70
N LEU A 38 -4.42 -19.18 4.71
CA LEU A 38 -5.73 -19.17 4.08
C LEU A 38 -5.61 -19.28 2.55
N ARG A 39 -4.68 -18.54 1.95
CA ARG A 39 -4.35 -18.65 0.51
C ARG A 39 -4.02 -20.10 0.14
N ASP A 40 -3.08 -20.70 0.87
CA ASP A 40 -2.52 -22.02 0.55
C ASP A 40 -3.52 -23.15 0.80
N ALA A 41 -4.26 -23.10 1.92
CA ALA A 41 -5.21 -24.14 2.30
C ALA A 41 -6.47 -24.16 1.43
N MET A 42 -6.93 -22.99 0.97
CA MET A 42 -8.20 -22.86 0.22
C MET A 42 -7.99 -22.57 -1.28
N GLY A 43 -6.73 -22.40 -1.73
CA GLY A 43 -6.44 -22.02 -3.12
C GLY A 43 -7.02 -20.64 -3.50
N MET A 44 -7.12 -19.74 -2.52
CA MET A 44 -7.79 -18.46 -2.64
C MET A 44 -6.85 -17.39 -3.21
N SER A 45 -7.34 -16.54 -4.11
CA SER A 45 -6.63 -15.31 -4.48
C SER A 45 -6.86 -14.24 -3.43
N ILE A 46 -5.81 -13.51 -3.05
CA ILE A 46 -5.89 -12.49 -2.01
C ILE A 46 -5.36 -11.17 -2.56
N VAL A 47 -6.12 -10.09 -2.34
CA VAL A 47 -5.71 -8.72 -2.64
C VAL A 47 -5.64 -7.96 -1.32
N VAL A 48 -4.48 -7.39 -1.02
CA VAL A 48 -4.26 -6.61 0.18
C VAL A 48 -3.91 -5.18 -0.22
N VAL A 49 -4.63 -4.22 0.36
CA VAL A 49 -4.30 -2.80 0.30
C VAL A 49 -3.64 -2.45 1.63
N THR A 50 -2.38 -2.00 1.57
CA THR A 50 -1.68 -1.53 2.76
C THR A 50 -0.59 -0.53 2.44
N HIS A 51 -0.30 0.35 3.39
CA HIS A 51 0.90 1.19 3.42
C HIS A 51 2.04 0.57 4.25
N GLU A 52 1.84 -0.59 4.89
CA GLU A 52 2.86 -1.34 5.61
C GLU A 52 3.72 -2.15 4.64
N LEU A 53 4.91 -1.64 4.32
CA LEU A 53 5.81 -2.26 3.35
C LEU A 53 6.31 -3.64 3.80
N ASP A 54 6.55 -3.83 5.10
CA ASP A 54 7.04 -5.11 5.64
C ASP A 54 6.02 -6.23 5.39
N SER A 55 4.74 -5.98 5.66
CA SER A 55 3.66 -6.93 5.35
C SER A 55 3.51 -7.13 3.85
N ALA A 56 3.50 -6.04 3.06
CA ALA A 56 3.40 -6.13 1.60
C ALA A 56 4.51 -7.00 0.99
N PHE A 57 5.76 -6.82 1.40
CA PHE A 57 6.88 -7.62 0.93
C PHE A 57 6.90 -9.05 1.45
N ARG A 58 6.27 -9.30 2.60
CA ARG A 58 6.19 -10.63 3.20
C ARG A 58 5.13 -11.52 2.54
N ILE A 59 3.96 -10.96 2.21
CA ILE A 59 2.81 -11.76 1.77
C ILE A 59 2.54 -11.69 0.27
N ALA A 60 3.00 -10.65 -0.42
CA ALA A 60 2.60 -10.42 -1.80
C ALA A 60 3.48 -11.18 -2.79
N ASP A 61 2.83 -11.91 -3.69
CA ASP A 61 3.49 -12.46 -4.88
C ASP A 61 3.73 -11.37 -5.94
N ARG A 62 2.86 -10.35 -5.97
CA ARG A 62 2.94 -9.17 -6.84
C ARG A 62 2.46 -7.93 -6.10
N ILE A 63 3.12 -6.81 -6.33
CA ILE A 63 2.82 -5.51 -5.74
C ILE A 63 2.45 -4.53 -6.84
N THR A 64 1.39 -3.75 -6.61
CA THR A 64 1.01 -2.60 -7.43
C THR A 64 1.23 -1.34 -6.61
N MET A 65 2.07 -0.43 -7.09
CA MET A 65 2.29 0.86 -6.43
C MET A 65 1.49 1.94 -7.15
N LEU A 66 0.65 2.63 -6.38
CA LEU A 66 -0.23 3.70 -6.83
C LEU A 66 0.32 5.04 -6.36
N ASP A 67 0.28 6.04 -7.23
CA ASP A 67 0.61 7.42 -6.89
C ASP A 67 -0.26 8.39 -7.68
N ARG A 68 -0.85 9.37 -6.98
CA ARG A 68 -1.73 10.41 -7.57
C ARG A 68 -2.79 9.83 -8.54
N GLY A 69 -3.39 8.70 -8.18
CA GLY A 69 -4.42 8.01 -8.99
C GLY A 69 -3.90 7.22 -10.19
N ASN A 70 -2.58 7.14 -10.38
CA ASN A 70 -1.95 6.39 -11.47
C ASN A 70 -1.15 5.21 -10.92
N ILE A 71 -1.05 4.15 -11.72
CA ILE A 71 -0.19 3.01 -11.40
C ILE A 71 1.24 3.39 -11.80
N LEU A 72 2.12 3.47 -10.82
CA LEU A 72 3.55 3.70 -11.05
C LEU A 72 4.26 2.44 -11.53
N MET A 73 3.95 1.30 -10.91
CA MET A 73 4.59 0.03 -11.21
C MET A 73 3.73 -1.14 -10.74
N ILE A 74 3.80 -2.23 -11.50
CA ILE A 74 3.29 -3.55 -11.12
C ILE A 74 4.43 -4.54 -11.32
N GLY A 75 4.79 -5.27 -10.28
CA GLY A 75 5.89 -6.24 -10.35
C GLY A 75 5.94 -7.15 -9.13
N THR A 76 6.95 -7.99 -9.09
CA THR A 76 7.31 -8.76 -7.90
C THR A 76 7.90 -7.84 -6.82
N PRO A 77 7.93 -8.28 -5.54
CA PRO A 77 8.65 -7.59 -4.48
C PRO A 77 10.10 -7.24 -4.85
N GLU A 78 10.81 -8.12 -5.55
CA GLU A 78 12.21 -7.92 -5.95
C GLU A 78 12.36 -6.85 -7.05
N GLU A 79 11.48 -6.86 -8.05
CA GLU A 79 11.43 -5.81 -9.07
C GLU A 79 11.09 -4.44 -8.46
N MET A 80 10.22 -4.41 -7.45
CA MET A 80 9.91 -3.18 -6.72
C MET A 80 11.14 -2.61 -5.99
N LYS A 81 11.89 -3.44 -5.28
CA LYS A 81 13.09 -3.02 -4.53
C LYS A 81 14.19 -2.49 -5.44
N THR A 82 14.34 -3.08 -6.63
CA THR A 82 15.39 -2.75 -7.60
C THR A 82 14.99 -1.65 -8.60
N SER A 83 13.80 -1.06 -8.45
CA SER A 83 13.32 -0.01 -9.34
C SER A 83 14.17 1.27 -9.27
N ASP A 84 14.59 1.80 -10.42
CA ASP A 84 15.31 3.07 -10.53
C ASP A 84 14.40 4.31 -10.41
N ASN A 85 13.09 4.11 -10.28
CA ASN A 85 12.14 5.21 -10.19
C ASN A 85 12.28 5.91 -8.82
N LYS A 86 12.69 7.19 -8.84
CA LYS A 86 12.85 8.02 -7.63
C LYS A 86 11.60 8.06 -6.77
N ARG A 87 10.39 8.14 -7.35
CA ARG A 87 9.12 8.17 -6.60
C ARG A 87 8.89 6.86 -5.84
N ILE A 88 9.15 5.73 -6.50
CA ILE A 88 9.06 4.40 -5.89
C ILE A 88 10.07 4.29 -4.75
N GLN A 89 11.32 4.69 -4.99
CA GLN A 89 12.35 4.69 -3.96
C GLN A 89 12.02 5.62 -2.79
N ASN A 90 11.39 6.77 -3.03
CA ASN A 90 10.95 7.67 -1.97
C ASN A 90 9.86 7.03 -1.10
N LEU A 91 8.86 6.39 -1.72
CA LEU A 91 7.81 5.65 -1.02
C LEU A 91 8.39 4.48 -0.20
N LEU A 92 9.29 3.69 -0.81
CA LEU A 92 9.91 2.55 -0.14
C LEU A 92 10.77 2.94 1.06
N ASN A 93 11.57 4.00 0.90
CA ASN A 93 12.52 4.43 1.92
C ASN A 93 11.94 5.50 2.87
N ARG A 94 10.62 5.78 2.78
CA ARG A 94 9.93 6.83 3.56
C ARG A 94 10.67 8.18 3.48
N ARG A 95 11.17 8.54 2.29
CA ARG A 95 11.87 9.81 2.05
C ARG A 95 10.87 10.87 1.64
N ILE A 96 11.07 12.07 2.19
CA ILE A 96 10.32 13.25 1.81
C ILE A 96 10.76 13.67 0.40
N GLU A 97 9.81 14.04 -0.44
CA GLU A 97 10.13 14.78 -1.65
C GLU A 97 10.39 16.23 -1.25
N GLU A 98 11.59 16.72 -1.56
CA GLU A 98 11.79 18.16 -1.67
C GLU A 98 10.94 18.64 -2.85
N GLU A 99 9.69 19.00 -2.58
CA GLU A 99 9.01 19.96 -3.44
C GLU A 99 9.84 21.23 -3.34
N GLU A 100 10.40 21.70 -4.47
CA GLU A 100 10.79 23.10 -4.57
C GLU A 100 9.55 23.91 -4.20
N LEU A 101 9.50 24.37 -2.95
CA LEU A 101 8.46 25.26 -2.47
C LEU A 101 8.63 26.54 -3.29
N ASP A 102 7.82 26.67 -4.32
CA ASP A 102 7.63 27.96 -5.00
C ASP A 102 6.94 28.88 -3.98
N ALA A 103 7.78 29.62 -3.25
CA ALA A 103 7.36 30.55 -2.23
C ALA A 103 6.38 31.59 -2.79
N ASP A 104 6.53 31.95 -4.07
CA ASP A 104 5.64 32.89 -4.74
C ASP A 104 4.27 32.25 -4.99
N ALA A 105 4.21 30.98 -5.45
CA ALA A 105 2.95 30.26 -5.59
C ALA A 105 2.24 30.02 -4.24
N TYR A 106 3.00 29.75 -3.17
CA TYR A 106 2.45 29.61 -1.83
C TYR A 106 1.89 30.95 -1.29
N LEU A 107 2.61 32.04 -1.54
CA LEU A 107 2.17 33.39 -1.18
C LEU A 107 0.89 33.78 -1.93
N ARG A 108 0.79 33.51 -3.25
CA ARG A 108 -0.42 33.80 -4.05
C ARG A 108 -1.66 33.05 -3.55
N ARG A 109 -1.50 31.80 -3.09
CA ARG A 109 -2.58 31.02 -2.46
C ARG A 109 -3.04 31.60 -1.13
N LEU A 110 -2.11 32.13 -0.33
CA LEU A 110 -2.42 32.73 0.98
C LEU A 110 -3.05 34.12 0.85
N THR A 111 -2.65 34.90 -0.15
CA THR A 111 -3.19 36.24 -0.42
C THR A 111 -4.51 36.21 -1.18
N GLY A 112 -4.93 35.05 -1.68
CA GLY A 112 -6.17 34.88 -2.44
C GLY A 112 -6.09 35.41 -3.87
N GLU A 113 -4.88 35.62 -4.40
CA GLU A 113 -4.68 36.12 -5.77
C GLU A 113 -5.03 35.08 -6.85
N ASP A 114 -5.12 33.80 -6.49
CA ASP A 114 -5.60 32.72 -7.36
C ASP A 114 -7.13 32.58 -7.42
N LEU A 115 -7.88 33.38 -6.64
CA LEU A 115 -9.35 33.45 -6.71
C LEU A 115 -9.77 34.55 -7.69
N HIS A 116 -9.68 34.27 -8.99
CA HIS A 116 -10.47 35.00 -9.99
C HIS A 116 -11.39 34.04 -10.76
N PRO A 117 -12.63 34.49 -11.07
CA PRO A 117 -13.78 33.64 -11.42
C PRO A 117 -13.72 33.00 -12.81
#